data_AF-A0AAE9XAS5-F1
#
_entry.id   AF-A0AAE9XAS5-F1
#
_cell.length_a   1.000
_cell.length_b   1.000
_cell.length_c   1.000
_cell.angle_alpha   90.00
_cell.angle_beta   90.00
_cell.angle_gamma   90.00
#
_symmetry.space_group_name_H-M   'P 1'
#
loop_
_entity.id
_entity.type
_entity.pdbx_description
1 polymer ?
#
loop_
_entity_poly.entity_id
_entity_poly.type
_entity_poly.pdbx_seq_one_letter_code
_entity_poly.pdbx_strand_id
1 'polypeptide(L)'
;MKTRFSQNSSFKDLLKRNQNAIVDEALNGLEATDNFKLMQSLIMAMCDKHPDNGFKYIVISEEDLENLTNNADSAIELLFTDPSFIQNRHIIIDSNFNIKEVNNDLQKNNNEVRRMFTQMSKDDGVVIFMVSPEGIINYFVNGRDGGDSIFYESSTLHSFNRKKPISELKNVLEEYRKRLKIRDTYSKFFVEKSHLRSLRTDLESVLSEKQFIKANKQLLRNTPEDCFRDDLRLYLKEKLNIFFVPKEGMLENLKRLDIVMLDEDGQGLYFIEVKWVGTSIHPLGKKIGITYDAKPRIVPDAFKQSTAYINELLTENIDIKLGYLAVFDARNEDLPDTGKEMSIDLIPEEHRTAYSRHIKLDDFRVINEHPN
;
A
#
# COMPACT_ATOMS: atom_id res chain seq x y z
N MET A 1 -38.53 6.60 7.05
CA MET A 1 -38.20 8.04 7.18
C MET A 1 -36.68 8.19 7.19
N LYS A 2 -36.09 8.78 6.16
CA LYS A 2 -34.65 9.09 6.13
C LYS A 2 -34.42 10.35 6.99
N THR A 3 -33.95 10.19 8.22
CA THR A 3 -33.38 11.29 8.99
C THR A 3 -32.15 11.78 8.23
N ARG A 4 -32.31 12.85 7.46
CA ARG A 4 -31.18 13.52 6.79
C ARG A 4 -30.28 14.07 7.89
N PHE A 5 -29.09 13.49 8.05
CA PHE A 5 -28.04 13.93 8.99
C PHE A 5 -27.79 15.45 8.93
N SER A 6 -27.96 16.05 7.74
CA SER A 6 -27.83 17.48 7.49
C SER A 6 -28.90 18.38 8.15
N GLN A 7 -29.95 17.82 8.74
CA GLN A 7 -30.98 18.57 9.47
C GLN A 7 -30.87 18.46 11.00
N ASN A 8 -29.89 17.72 11.51
CA ASN A 8 -29.67 17.63 12.95
C ASN A 8 -29.07 18.94 13.48
N SER A 9 -29.80 19.63 14.36
CA SER A 9 -29.37 20.90 14.96
C SER A 9 -28.06 20.76 15.73
N SER A 10 -27.83 19.64 16.43
CA SER A 10 -26.57 19.41 17.14
C SER A 10 -25.38 19.28 16.20
N PHE A 11 -25.58 18.72 15.00
CA PHE A 11 -24.54 18.61 13.97
C PHE A 11 -24.26 19.96 13.32
N LYS A 12 -25.29 20.77 13.06
CA LYS A 12 -25.11 22.15 12.56
C LYS A 12 -24.40 23.05 13.58
N ASP A 13 -24.75 22.90 14.86
CA ASP A 13 -24.11 23.65 15.95
C ASP A 13 -22.65 23.23 16.14
N LEU A 14 -22.35 21.93 16.01
CA LEU A 14 -20.98 21.41 15.99
C LEU A 14 -20.19 21.98 14.80
N LEU A 15 -20.74 21.94 13.58
CA LEU A 15 -20.10 22.49 12.39
C LEU A 15 -19.85 24.00 12.54
N LYS A 16 -20.81 24.75 13.09
CA LYS A 16 -20.69 26.20 13.28
C LYS A 16 -19.68 26.56 14.37
N ARG A 17 -19.60 25.78 15.45
CA ARG A 17 -18.54 25.92 16.47
C ARG A 17 -17.16 25.63 15.90
N ASN A 18 -17.02 24.55 15.13
CA ASN A 18 -15.76 24.22 14.47
C ASN A 18 -15.39 25.28 13.44
N GLN A 19 -16.35 25.78 12.67
CA GLN A 19 -16.12 26.85 11.70
C GLN A 19 -15.69 28.15 12.37
N ASN A 20 -16.33 28.55 13.48
CA ASN A 20 -15.95 29.76 14.20
C ASN A 20 -14.58 29.61 14.89
N ALA A 21 -14.26 28.44 15.45
CA ALA A 21 -12.94 28.15 15.98
C ALA A 21 -11.87 28.25 14.88
N ILE A 22 -12.10 27.59 13.73
CA ILE A 22 -11.22 27.67 12.55
C ILE A 22 -11.04 29.12 12.08
N VAL A 23 -12.09 29.96 12.11
CA VAL A 23 -12.02 31.36 11.67
C VAL A 23 -11.31 32.26 12.69
N ASP A 24 -11.62 32.17 13.98
CA ASP A 24 -10.92 32.94 15.03
C ASP A 24 -9.44 32.56 15.10
N GLU A 25 -9.12 31.27 14.90
CA GLU A 25 -7.76 30.75 14.86
C GLU A 25 -7.03 31.10 13.55
N ALA A 26 -7.71 31.18 12.40
CA ALA A 26 -7.10 31.64 11.15
C ALA A 26 -6.80 33.15 11.14
N LEU A 27 -7.49 33.94 11.98
CA LEU A 27 -7.34 35.39 12.06
C LEU A 27 -6.42 35.85 13.21
N ASN A 28 -6.33 35.08 14.30
CA ASN A 28 -5.56 35.45 15.50
C ASN A 28 -4.60 34.35 16.01
N GLY A 29 -4.47 33.23 15.30
CA GLY A 29 -3.56 32.14 15.67
C GLY A 29 -2.09 32.47 15.36
N LEU A 30 -1.18 31.78 16.04
CA LEU A 30 0.27 31.91 15.86
C LEU A 30 0.70 31.73 14.40
N GLU A 31 -0.03 30.89 13.65
CA GLU A 31 0.16 30.61 12.23
C GLU A 31 -0.02 31.85 11.33
N ALA A 32 -0.77 32.87 11.79
CA ALA A 32 -0.99 34.11 11.05
C ALA A 32 0.16 35.12 11.23
N THR A 33 1.02 34.93 12.23
CA THR A 33 2.12 35.85 12.56
C THR A 33 3.20 35.90 11.49
N ASP A 34 3.89 37.03 11.38
CA ASP A 34 4.99 37.19 10.43
C ASP A 34 6.16 36.26 10.74
N ASN A 35 6.45 36.02 12.02
CA ASN A 35 7.54 35.13 12.42
C ASN A 35 7.25 33.65 12.13
N PHE A 36 6.00 33.19 12.25
CA PHE A 36 5.65 31.84 11.82
C PHE A 36 5.85 31.66 10.30
N LYS A 37 5.34 32.60 9.50
CA LYS A 37 5.51 32.59 8.03
C LYS A 37 6.97 32.70 7.62
N LEU A 38 7.75 33.51 8.32
CA LEU A 38 9.20 33.62 8.14
C LEU A 38 9.87 32.29 8.42
N MET A 39 9.61 31.66 9.57
CA MET A 39 10.15 30.35 9.92
C MET A 39 9.83 29.30 8.86
N GLN A 40 8.57 29.21 8.41
CA GLN A 40 8.16 28.29 7.35
C GLN A 40 8.95 28.53 6.06
N SER A 41 9.04 29.78 5.61
CA SER A 41 9.75 30.15 4.39
C SER A 41 11.25 29.84 4.46
N LEU A 42 11.87 30.11 5.62
CA LEU A 42 13.28 29.83 5.88
C LEU A 42 13.56 28.33 5.85
N ILE A 43 12.73 27.52 6.51
CA ILE A 43 12.86 26.05 6.50
C ILE A 43 12.74 25.52 5.07
N MET A 44 11.75 25.98 4.29
CA MET A 44 11.59 25.56 2.89
C MET A 44 12.85 25.86 2.07
N ALA A 45 13.37 27.08 2.18
CA ALA A 45 14.58 27.48 1.46
C ALA A 45 15.80 26.64 1.85
N MET A 46 15.91 26.22 3.12
CA MET A 46 17.00 25.35 3.55
C MET A 46 16.82 23.89 3.11
N CYS A 47 15.59 23.39 2.98
CA CYS A 47 15.34 22.06 2.42
C CYS A 47 15.85 21.94 0.99
N ASP A 48 15.57 22.97 0.17
CA ASP A 48 16.02 23.03 -1.22
C ASP A 48 17.56 23.07 -1.32
N LYS A 49 18.23 23.77 -0.40
CA LYS A 49 19.70 23.88 -0.34
C LYS A 49 20.37 22.62 0.22
N HIS A 50 19.72 21.91 1.15
CA HIS A 50 20.31 20.80 1.89
C HIS A 50 19.43 19.54 1.83
N PRO A 51 19.20 18.95 0.64
CA PRO A 51 18.30 17.80 0.47
C PRO A 51 18.79 16.55 1.21
N ASP A 52 20.08 16.47 1.54
CA ASP A 52 20.69 15.32 2.23
C ASP A 52 20.44 15.30 3.75
N ASN A 53 19.89 16.37 4.33
CA ASN A 53 19.68 16.44 5.78
C ASN A 53 18.59 15.48 6.29
N GLY A 54 17.87 14.80 5.39
CA GLY A 54 16.89 13.80 5.78
C GLY A 54 15.69 14.42 6.50
N PHE A 55 14.86 13.57 7.09
CA PHE A 55 13.65 13.99 7.79
C PHE A 55 13.98 14.60 9.17
N LYS A 56 13.43 15.78 9.48
CA LYS A 56 13.61 16.49 10.77
C LYS A 56 12.28 16.87 11.43
N TYR A 57 12.34 17.00 12.75
CA TYR A 57 11.33 17.63 13.59
C TYR A 57 12.01 18.81 14.30
N ILE A 58 11.73 20.02 13.86
CA ILE A 58 12.22 21.24 14.48
C ILE A 58 11.17 21.70 15.49
N VAL A 59 11.54 21.74 16.76
CA VAL A 59 10.67 22.12 17.87
C VAL A 59 11.13 23.46 18.42
N ILE A 60 10.22 24.40 18.57
CA ILE A 60 10.47 25.74 19.12
C ILE A 60 9.32 26.13 20.04
N SER A 61 9.59 26.83 21.14
CA SER A 61 8.51 27.35 21.99
C SER A 61 7.73 28.45 21.26
N GLU A 62 6.45 28.65 21.60
CA GLU A 62 5.66 29.74 21.03
C GLU A 62 6.31 31.10 21.33
N GLU A 63 6.81 31.30 22.54
CA GLU A 63 7.55 32.52 22.93
C GLU A 63 8.82 32.73 22.11
N ASP A 64 9.63 31.68 21.91
CA ASP A 64 10.84 31.77 21.07
C ASP A 64 10.49 32.06 19.61
N LEU A 65 9.39 31.49 19.09
CA LEU A 65 8.94 31.75 17.72
C LEU A 65 8.41 33.18 17.56
N GLU A 66 7.73 33.73 18.56
CA GLU A 66 7.29 35.14 18.52
C GLU A 66 8.47 36.11 18.60
N ASN A 67 9.61 35.68 19.15
CA ASN A 67 10.77 36.53 19.39
C ASN A 67 11.99 36.12 18.55
N LEU A 68 11.79 35.65 17.32
CA LEU A 68 12.89 35.28 16.42
C LEU A 68 13.92 36.40 16.27
N THR A 69 15.18 36.02 16.19
CA THR A 69 16.30 36.94 16.00
C THR A 69 16.21 37.70 14.68
N ASN A 70 16.65 38.96 14.68
CA ASN A 70 16.68 39.81 13.47
C ASN A 70 17.61 39.27 12.36
N ASN A 71 18.50 38.32 12.68
CA ASN A 71 19.42 37.67 11.74
C ASN A 71 18.97 36.23 11.38
N ALA A 72 17.67 35.94 11.40
CA ALA A 72 17.12 34.59 11.23
C ALA A 72 17.63 33.88 9.95
N ASP A 73 17.77 34.61 8.84
CA ASP A 73 18.28 34.07 7.57
C ASP A 73 19.66 33.41 7.72
N SER A 74 20.59 34.08 8.42
CA SER A 74 21.94 33.55 8.64
C SER A 74 21.97 32.48 9.72
N ALA A 75 21.13 32.63 10.74
CA ALA A 75 21.06 31.70 11.86
C ALA A 75 20.54 30.31 11.43
N ILE A 76 19.52 30.25 10.58
CA ILE A 76 18.99 28.97 10.10
C ILE A 76 19.96 28.25 9.16
N GLU A 77 20.75 28.97 8.37
CA GLU A 77 21.77 28.37 7.50
C GLU A 77 22.89 27.72 8.33
N LEU A 78 23.26 28.34 9.46
CA LEU A 78 24.17 27.73 10.44
C LEU A 78 23.54 26.50 11.10
N LEU A 79 22.26 26.55 11.46
CA LEU A 79 21.54 25.41 12.03
C LEU A 79 21.56 24.20 11.08
N PHE A 80 21.25 24.40 9.78
CA PHE A 80 21.19 23.30 8.80
C PHE A 80 22.55 22.70 8.44
N THR A 81 23.65 23.39 8.78
CA THR A 81 25.02 22.89 8.61
C THR A 81 25.63 22.36 9.92
N ASP A 82 24.93 22.50 11.05
CA ASP A 82 25.39 22.00 12.34
C ASP A 82 25.43 20.45 12.35
N PRO A 83 26.54 19.82 12.76
CA PRO A 83 26.65 18.36 12.84
C PRO A 83 25.56 17.70 13.69
N SER A 84 25.12 18.35 14.77
CA SER A 84 24.05 17.87 15.66
C SER A 84 22.70 17.91 14.96
N PHE A 85 22.44 18.94 14.15
CA PHE A 85 21.26 18.99 13.30
C PHE A 85 21.28 17.86 12.28
N ILE A 86 22.40 17.68 11.57
CA ILE A 86 22.55 16.66 10.52
C ILE A 86 22.32 15.24 11.09
N GLN A 87 22.88 14.94 12.26
CA GLN A 87 22.85 13.60 12.85
C GLN A 87 21.57 13.25 13.63
N ASN A 88 20.76 14.24 13.99
CA ASN A 88 19.58 14.02 14.82
C ASN A 88 18.28 14.34 14.09
N ARG A 89 17.18 13.71 14.52
CA ARG A 89 15.85 13.91 13.92
C ARG A 89 15.02 14.94 14.66
N HIS A 90 14.96 14.88 15.99
CA HIS A 90 14.25 15.86 16.80
C HIS A 90 15.25 16.89 17.29
N ILE A 91 15.01 18.15 16.92
CA ILE A 91 15.89 19.28 17.22
C ILE A 91 15.05 20.33 17.94
N ILE A 92 15.37 20.61 19.20
CA ILE A 92 14.74 21.68 19.97
C ILE A 92 15.62 22.92 19.84
N ILE A 93 15.07 24.02 19.35
CA ILE A 93 15.79 25.28 19.13
C ILE A 93 15.21 26.43 19.93
N ASP A 94 16.00 27.49 20.08
CA ASP A 94 15.58 28.78 20.65
C ASP A 94 15.27 29.82 19.57
N SER A 95 14.90 31.03 20.00
CA SER A 95 14.65 32.21 19.16
C SER A 95 15.84 32.64 18.28
N ASN A 96 17.05 32.19 18.60
CA ASN A 96 18.28 32.45 17.83
C ASN A 96 18.72 31.26 16.98
N PHE A 97 17.88 30.24 16.83
CA PHE A 97 18.18 28.97 16.13
C PHE A 97 19.31 28.15 16.78
N ASN A 98 19.66 28.41 18.04
CA ASN A 98 20.61 27.57 18.75
C ASN A 98 19.92 26.27 19.18
N ILE A 99 20.60 25.14 19.01
CA ILE A 99 20.12 23.84 19.46
C ILE A 99 20.20 23.78 20.99
N LYS A 100 19.04 23.70 21.65
CA LYS A 100 18.91 23.48 23.09
C LYS A 100 19.04 21.99 23.44
N GLU A 101 18.41 21.13 22.66
CA GLU A 101 18.36 19.69 22.89
C GLU A 101 18.15 18.93 21.58
N VAL A 102 18.64 17.68 21.52
CA VAL A 102 18.43 16.77 20.40
C VAL A 102 17.94 15.40 20.88
N ASN A 103 17.05 14.79 20.11
CA ASN A 103 16.58 13.42 20.35
C ASN A 103 16.52 12.63 19.02
N ASN A 104 16.82 11.33 19.10
CA ASN A 104 16.81 10.38 17.99
C ASN A 104 15.87 9.19 18.19
N ASP A 105 15.00 9.22 19.21
CA ASP A 105 14.07 8.15 19.50
C ASP A 105 13.12 7.88 18.32
N LEU A 106 13.13 6.63 17.87
CA LEU A 106 12.29 6.16 16.77
C LEU A 106 10.93 5.73 17.29
N GLN A 107 9.91 6.56 17.05
CA GLN A 107 8.51 6.21 17.27
C GLN A 107 8.01 5.33 16.10
N LYS A 108 7.28 4.25 16.38
CA LYS A 108 7.01 3.19 15.38
C LYS A 108 5.70 3.34 14.59
N ASN A 109 4.90 4.37 14.85
CA ASN A 109 3.57 4.50 14.23
C ASN A 109 3.15 5.96 13.98
N ASN A 110 2.75 6.25 12.74
CA ASN A 110 2.22 7.55 12.28
C ASN A 110 1.15 8.14 13.22
N ASN A 111 0.19 7.31 13.66
CA ASN A 111 -0.91 7.77 14.52
C ASN A 111 -0.44 8.08 15.95
N GLU A 112 0.57 7.37 16.44
CA GLU A 112 1.13 7.62 17.78
C GLU A 112 1.95 8.91 17.78
N VAL A 113 2.76 9.14 16.74
CA VAL A 113 3.52 10.38 16.56
C VAL A 113 2.58 11.57 16.43
N ARG A 114 1.54 11.47 15.59
CA ARG A 114 0.54 12.54 15.44
C ARG A 114 -0.12 12.87 16.78
N ARG A 115 -0.55 11.85 17.55
CA ARG A 115 -1.16 12.05 18.87
C ARG A 115 -0.18 12.71 19.86
N MET A 116 1.08 12.29 19.84
CA MET A 116 2.12 12.85 20.71
C MET A 116 2.37 14.33 20.39
N PHE A 117 2.57 14.68 19.12
CA PHE A 117 2.79 16.07 18.70
C PHE A 117 1.57 16.96 18.93
N THR A 118 0.36 16.43 18.72
CA THR A 118 -0.87 17.11 19.14
C THR A 118 -0.88 17.38 20.65
N GLN A 119 -0.45 16.44 21.49
CA GLN A 119 -0.42 16.70 22.93
C GLN A 119 0.66 17.71 23.31
N MET A 120 1.88 17.54 22.80
CA MET A 120 3.02 18.42 23.08
C MET A 120 2.71 19.87 22.68
N SER A 121 2.22 20.09 21.45
CA SER A 121 1.90 21.44 20.98
C SER A 121 0.76 22.11 21.74
N LYS A 122 -0.08 21.35 22.44
CA LYS A 122 -1.18 21.87 23.25
C LYS A 122 -0.77 22.17 24.69
N ASP A 123 -0.04 21.25 25.30
CA ASP A 123 0.24 21.28 26.74
C ASP A 123 1.54 22.02 27.06
N ASP A 124 2.55 21.90 26.19
CA ASP A 124 3.89 22.40 26.43
C ASP A 124 4.15 23.77 25.76
N GLY A 125 3.18 24.31 25.03
CA GLY A 125 3.30 25.61 24.34
C GLY A 125 4.43 25.62 23.31
N VAL A 126 4.51 24.56 22.50
CA VAL A 126 5.54 24.40 21.45
C VAL A 126 4.93 24.29 20.06
N VAL A 127 5.68 24.78 19.09
CA VAL A 127 5.45 24.56 17.67
C VAL A 127 6.41 23.50 17.17
N ILE A 128 5.87 22.54 16.41
CA ILE A 128 6.66 21.45 15.83
C ILE A 128 6.57 21.56 14.33
N PHE A 129 7.66 21.88 13.65
CA PHE A 129 7.80 21.83 12.21
C PHE A 129 8.37 20.48 11.79
N MET A 130 7.63 19.77 10.94
CA MET A 130 8.09 18.56 10.29
C MET A 130 8.67 18.91 8.94
N VAL A 131 9.91 18.49 8.74
CA VAL A 131 10.70 18.84 7.57
C VAL A 131 11.02 17.56 6.83
N SER A 132 10.58 17.46 5.58
CA SER A 132 10.92 16.36 4.69
C SER A 132 11.98 16.77 3.67
N PRO A 133 12.82 15.83 3.19
CA PRO A 133 13.75 16.08 2.09
C PRO A 133 13.09 16.59 0.81
N GLU A 134 11.81 16.30 0.63
CA GLU A 134 11.02 16.67 -0.55
C GLU A 134 10.39 18.07 -0.44
N GLY A 135 10.74 18.86 0.58
CA GLY A 135 10.26 20.24 0.77
C GLY A 135 8.83 20.35 1.29
N ILE A 136 8.19 19.22 1.63
CA ILE A 136 6.88 19.19 2.26
C ILE A 136 7.03 19.54 3.74
N ILE A 137 6.37 20.61 4.17
CA ILE A 137 6.31 21.04 5.57
C ILE A 137 4.91 20.80 6.13
N ASN A 138 4.87 20.02 7.20
CA ASN A 138 3.70 19.93 8.07
C ASN A 138 4.07 20.49 9.44
N TYR A 139 3.10 20.96 10.21
CA TYR A 139 3.39 21.53 11.52
C TYR A 139 2.29 21.23 12.54
N PHE A 140 2.64 21.36 13.83
CA PHE A 140 1.69 21.28 14.94
C PHE A 140 1.72 22.56 15.76
N VAL A 141 0.56 23.15 16.00
CA VAL A 141 0.36 24.36 16.80
C VAL A 141 -0.91 24.18 17.63
N ASN A 142 -0.82 24.42 18.95
CA ASN A 142 -1.95 24.36 19.87
C ASN A 142 -2.83 23.09 19.70
N GLY A 143 -2.17 21.94 19.53
CA GLY A 143 -2.83 20.65 19.38
C GLY A 143 -3.46 20.34 18.03
N ARG A 144 -3.14 21.11 16.99
CA ARG A 144 -3.67 20.91 15.63
C ARG A 144 -2.54 20.65 14.66
N ASP A 145 -2.74 19.73 13.73
CA ASP A 145 -1.87 19.56 12.57
C ASP A 145 -2.29 20.46 11.41
N GLY A 146 -1.33 21.13 10.80
CA GLY A 146 -1.49 21.92 9.58
C GLY A 146 -0.33 21.67 8.60
N GLY A 147 -0.37 22.35 7.45
CA GLY A 147 0.65 22.25 6.42
C GLY A 147 0.10 21.95 5.02
N ASP A 148 1.02 21.76 4.09
CA ASP A 148 0.71 21.68 2.65
C ASP A 148 0.33 20.26 2.19
N SER A 149 0.30 19.29 3.11
CA SER A 149 0.12 17.87 2.76
C SER A 149 -0.51 17.02 3.87
N ILE A 150 -0.71 15.73 3.58
CA ILE A 150 -1.08 14.72 4.58
C ILE A 150 0.12 14.44 5.49
N PHE A 151 -0.13 14.40 6.80
CA PHE A 151 0.87 14.02 7.79
C PHE A 151 1.41 12.59 7.55
N TYR A 152 2.71 12.51 7.30
CA TYR A 152 3.47 11.26 7.27
C TYR A 152 4.72 11.38 8.15
N GLU A 153 4.90 10.42 9.06
CA GLU A 153 6.17 10.17 9.76
C GLU A 153 7.22 9.67 8.76
N SER A 154 8.51 9.92 9.07
CA SER A 154 9.67 9.63 8.20
C SER A 154 9.64 8.25 7.53
N SER A 155 9.40 7.16 8.27
CA SER A 155 9.36 5.81 7.71
C SER A 155 8.14 5.59 6.79
N THR A 156 7.02 6.22 7.10
CA THR A 156 5.79 6.14 6.30
C THR A 156 5.94 6.93 5.01
N LEU A 157 6.52 8.13 5.07
CA LEU A 157 6.84 8.96 3.91
C LEU A 157 7.86 8.25 3.00
N HIS A 158 8.93 7.69 3.56
CA HIS A 158 9.93 6.96 2.78
C HIS A 158 9.36 5.71 2.10
N SER A 159 8.49 4.98 2.81
CA SER A 159 7.77 3.84 2.23
C SER A 159 6.84 4.28 1.09
N PHE A 160 6.13 5.40 1.27
CA PHE A 160 5.26 5.99 0.26
C PHE A 160 6.05 6.44 -0.99
N ASN A 161 7.12 7.21 -0.82
CA ASN A 161 7.95 7.72 -1.92
C ASN A 161 8.67 6.62 -2.70
N ARG A 162 8.89 5.44 -2.09
CA ARG A 162 9.46 4.26 -2.78
C ARG A 162 8.46 3.49 -3.63
N LYS A 163 7.16 3.76 -3.49
CA LYS A 163 6.15 3.08 -4.28
C LYS A 163 6.18 3.56 -5.71
N LYS A 164 5.98 2.63 -6.64
CA LYS A 164 6.02 2.89 -8.07
C LYS A 164 4.62 3.23 -8.61
N PRO A 165 4.54 4.02 -9.70
CA PRO A 165 3.28 4.27 -10.39
C PRO A 165 2.69 2.99 -11.03
N ILE A 166 1.40 3.02 -11.43
CA ILE A 166 0.70 1.91 -12.11
C ILE A 166 1.37 1.56 -13.45
N SER A 167 2.01 2.53 -14.11
CA SER A 167 2.78 2.33 -15.34
C SER A 167 3.93 1.32 -15.15
N GLU A 168 4.42 1.16 -13.92
CA GLU A 168 5.47 0.21 -13.54
C GLU A 168 4.92 -1.15 -13.07
N LEU A 169 3.60 -1.39 -13.13
CA LEU A 169 2.96 -2.63 -12.68
C LEU A 169 3.65 -3.88 -13.28
N LYS A 170 3.98 -3.86 -14.56
CA LYS A 170 4.68 -4.98 -15.22
C LYS A 170 6.01 -5.30 -14.54
N ASN A 171 6.83 -4.29 -14.26
CA ASN A 171 8.12 -4.46 -13.58
C ASN A 171 7.94 -4.96 -12.15
N VAL A 172 6.94 -4.44 -11.43
CA VAL A 172 6.59 -4.91 -10.08
C VAL A 172 6.16 -6.39 -10.09
N LEU A 173 5.41 -6.83 -11.11
CA LEU A 173 5.02 -8.23 -11.26
C LEU A 173 6.22 -9.13 -11.61
N GLU A 174 7.19 -8.66 -12.39
CA GLU A 174 8.46 -9.39 -12.61
C GLU A 174 9.27 -9.56 -11.32
N GLU A 175 9.31 -8.52 -10.48
CA GLU A 175 9.93 -8.61 -9.15
C GLU A 175 9.20 -9.64 -8.27
N TYR A 176 7.86 -9.67 -8.34
CA TYR A 176 7.06 -10.67 -7.63
C TYR A 176 7.35 -12.10 -8.12
N ARG A 177 7.50 -12.33 -9.43
CA ARG A 177 7.93 -13.64 -9.98
C ARG A 177 9.26 -14.10 -9.42
N LYS A 178 10.22 -13.17 -9.22
CA LYS A 178 11.50 -13.49 -8.57
C LYS A 178 11.29 -13.82 -7.09
N ARG A 179 10.44 -13.05 -6.38
CA ARG A 179 10.12 -13.27 -4.96
C ARG A 179 9.47 -14.64 -4.72
N LEU A 180 8.64 -15.13 -5.64
CA LEU A 180 8.04 -16.47 -5.58
C LEU A 180 9.05 -17.63 -5.59
N LYS A 181 10.34 -17.38 -5.90
CA LYS A 181 11.40 -18.39 -5.79
C LYS A 181 12.05 -18.44 -4.40
N ILE A 182 11.74 -17.48 -3.53
CA ILE A 182 12.26 -17.42 -2.16
C ILE A 182 11.44 -18.36 -1.27
N ARG A 183 12.14 -19.23 -0.51
CA ARG A 183 11.51 -20.24 0.36
C ARG A 183 10.43 -19.67 1.28
N ASP A 184 10.74 -18.59 1.99
CA ASP A 184 9.80 -17.94 2.92
C ASP A 184 8.56 -17.37 2.21
N THR A 185 8.64 -17.15 0.90
CA THR A 185 7.50 -16.72 0.08
C THR A 185 6.72 -17.93 -0.41
N TYR A 186 7.34 -18.89 -1.11
CA TYR A 186 6.55 -19.97 -1.72
C TYR A 186 5.99 -20.97 -0.71
N SER A 187 6.66 -21.18 0.43
CA SER A 187 6.28 -22.24 1.37
C SER A 187 4.88 -22.06 1.96
N LYS A 188 4.38 -20.82 1.99
CA LYS A 188 3.04 -20.50 2.51
C LYS A 188 1.90 -21.05 1.64
N PHE A 189 2.17 -21.38 0.38
CA PHE A 189 1.16 -21.89 -0.55
C PHE A 189 1.00 -23.41 -0.50
N PHE A 190 1.99 -24.11 0.06
CA PHE A 190 2.03 -25.58 0.06
C PHE A 190 1.64 -26.17 1.41
N VAL A 191 1.19 -27.42 1.37
CA VAL A 191 0.95 -28.23 2.57
C VAL A 191 2.29 -28.51 3.27
N GLU A 192 2.31 -28.30 4.58
CA GLU A 192 3.50 -28.55 5.41
C GLU A 192 3.84 -30.04 5.46
N LYS A 193 5.12 -30.35 5.64
CA LYS A 193 5.63 -31.73 5.74
C LYS A 193 5.00 -32.50 6.88
N SER A 194 4.74 -31.84 8.02
CA SER A 194 4.00 -32.38 9.16
C SER A 194 2.61 -32.87 8.74
N HIS A 195 1.90 -32.08 7.93
CA HIS A 195 0.58 -32.41 7.44
C HIS A 195 0.63 -33.48 6.35
N LEU A 196 1.62 -33.47 5.45
CA LEU A 196 1.83 -34.55 4.48
C LEU A 196 2.07 -35.92 5.17
N ARG A 197 2.70 -35.94 6.35
CA ARG A 197 2.84 -37.17 7.15
C ARG A 197 1.50 -37.68 7.66
N SER A 198 0.65 -36.80 8.18
CA SER A 198 -0.70 -37.16 8.62
C SER A 198 -1.54 -37.66 7.45
N LEU A 199 -1.50 -36.94 6.33
CA LEU A 199 -2.25 -37.26 5.12
C LEU A 199 -1.87 -38.63 4.56
N ARG A 200 -0.59 -39.01 4.64
CA ARG A 200 -0.13 -40.35 4.25
C ARG A 200 -0.86 -41.44 5.03
N THR A 201 -1.03 -41.25 6.33
CA THR A 201 -1.74 -42.18 7.22
C THR A 201 -3.22 -42.21 6.88
N ASP A 202 -3.85 -41.05 6.69
CA ASP A 202 -5.27 -40.94 6.32
C ASP A 202 -5.58 -41.62 4.97
N LEU A 203 -4.62 -41.60 4.04
CA LEU A 203 -4.74 -42.23 2.72
C LEU A 203 -4.23 -43.68 2.68
N GLU A 204 -3.80 -44.24 3.80
CA GLU A 204 -3.25 -45.61 3.91
C GLU A 204 -2.16 -45.90 2.85
N SER A 205 -1.31 -44.90 2.56
CA SER A 205 -0.37 -45.00 1.43
C SER A 205 0.75 -46.01 1.68
N VAL A 206 0.94 -46.91 0.71
CA VAL A 206 2.02 -47.91 0.68
C VAL A 206 3.42 -47.33 0.47
N LEU A 207 3.53 -46.06 0.02
CA LEU A 207 4.81 -45.39 -0.17
C LEU A 207 5.48 -45.14 1.18
N SER A 208 6.81 -45.18 1.26
CA SER A 208 7.53 -44.71 2.46
C SER A 208 7.29 -43.21 2.70
N GLU A 209 7.51 -42.73 3.92
CA GLU A 209 7.29 -41.31 4.29
C GLU A 209 8.05 -40.38 3.34
N LYS A 210 9.32 -40.67 3.10
CA LYS A 210 10.19 -39.88 2.22
C LYS A 210 9.68 -39.85 0.78
N GLN A 211 9.20 -40.99 0.26
CA GLN A 211 8.64 -41.07 -1.08
C GLN A 211 7.31 -40.33 -1.18
N PHE A 212 6.44 -40.46 -0.18
CA PHE A 212 5.15 -39.78 -0.15
C PHE A 212 5.31 -38.25 -0.10
N ILE A 213 6.17 -37.74 0.78
CA ILE A 213 6.47 -36.30 0.86
C ILE A 213 7.05 -35.80 -0.46
N LYS A 214 7.98 -36.54 -1.07
CA LYS A 214 8.58 -36.14 -2.35
C LYS A 214 7.54 -36.09 -3.47
N ALA A 215 6.62 -37.05 -3.53
CA ALA A 215 5.56 -37.12 -4.52
C ALA A 215 4.51 -36.00 -4.36
N ASN A 216 4.25 -35.57 -3.12
CA ASN A 216 3.20 -34.60 -2.81
C ASN A 216 3.74 -33.22 -2.38
N LYS A 217 5.02 -32.92 -2.63
CA LYS A 217 5.62 -31.63 -2.21
C LYS A 217 4.97 -30.41 -2.86
N GLN A 218 4.38 -30.58 -4.05
CA GLN A 218 3.67 -29.52 -4.78
C GLN A 218 2.19 -29.41 -4.40
N LEU A 219 1.72 -30.20 -3.43
CA LEU A 219 0.33 -30.14 -2.99
C LEU A 219 0.06 -28.77 -2.36
N LEU A 220 -0.80 -27.98 -3.00
CA LEU A 220 -1.21 -26.67 -2.52
C LEU A 220 -2.12 -26.81 -1.30
N ARG A 221 -2.15 -25.77 -0.46
CA ARG A 221 -3.12 -25.63 0.63
C ARG A 221 -4.55 -25.58 0.08
N ASN A 222 -5.54 -25.70 0.96
CA ASN A 222 -6.92 -25.46 0.57
C ASN A 222 -7.08 -24.00 0.10
N THR A 223 -8.09 -23.76 -0.75
CA THR A 223 -8.38 -22.43 -1.33
C THR A 223 -7.13 -21.73 -1.88
N PRO A 224 -6.40 -22.32 -2.85
CA PRO A 224 -5.17 -21.71 -3.37
C PRO A 224 -5.39 -20.36 -4.02
N GLU A 225 -6.53 -20.18 -4.70
CA GLU A 225 -6.90 -18.92 -5.37
C GLU A 225 -6.89 -17.75 -4.39
N ASP A 226 -7.52 -17.90 -3.21
CA ASP A 226 -7.51 -16.90 -2.15
C ASP A 226 -6.09 -16.64 -1.63
N CYS A 227 -5.31 -17.70 -1.40
CA CYS A 227 -3.94 -17.58 -0.88
C CYS A 227 -3.04 -16.79 -1.83
N PHE A 228 -3.11 -17.08 -3.14
CA PHE A 228 -2.34 -16.38 -4.16
C PHE A 228 -2.81 -14.94 -4.35
N ARG A 229 -4.13 -14.74 -4.40
CA ARG A 229 -4.74 -13.41 -4.54
C ARG A 229 -4.34 -12.48 -3.39
N ASP A 230 -4.46 -12.94 -2.15
CA ASP A 230 -4.22 -12.11 -0.98
C ASP A 230 -2.73 -11.76 -0.84
N ASP A 231 -1.83 -12.70 -1.15
CA ASP A 231 -0.40 -12.42 -1.17
C ASP A 231 -0.01 -11.43 -2.28
N LEU A 232 -0.48 -11.66 -3.50
CA LEU A 232 -0.22 -10.75 -4.62
C LEU A 232 -0.75 -9.36 -4.30
N ARG A 233 -1.97 -9.26 -3.74
CA ARG A 233 -2.57 -7.99 -3.34
C ARG A 233 -1.74 -7.27 -2.28
N LEU A 234 -1.26 -7.98 -1.25
CA LEU A 234 -0.40 -7.40 -0.23
C LEU A 234 0.91 -6.89 -0.83
N TYR A 235 1.54 -7.70 -1.70
CA TYR A 235 2.76 -7.31 -2.40
C TYR A 235 2.58 -6.05 -3.23
N LEU A 236 1.51 -5.99 -4.04
CA LEU A 236 1.21 -4.82 -4.87
C LEU A 236 0.93 -3.59 -4.01
N LYS A 237 0.24 -3.73 -2.87
CA LYS A 237 -0.02 -2.63 -1.93
C LYS A 237 1.25 -2.05 -1.30
N GLU A 238 2.26 -2.89 -1.07
CA GLU A 238 3.58 -2.48 -0.58
C GLU A 238 4.40 -1.75 -1.66
N LYS A 239 4.19 -2.07 -2.94
CA LYS A 239 5.07 -1.65 -4.05
C LYS A 239 4.51 -0.58 -4.97
N LEU A 240 3.18 -0.43 -5.05
CA LEU A 240 2.53 0.49 -5.97
C LEU A 240 1.83 1.64 -5.23
N ASN A 241 1.93 2.84 -5.80
CA ASN A 241 1.33 4.06 -5.30
C ASN A 241 -0.10 4.23 -5.84
N ILE A 242 -0.95 3.24 -5.58
CA ILE A 242 -2.28 3.14 -6.19
C ILE A 242 -3.33 2.87 -5.12
N PHE A 243 -4.60 3.13 -5.44
CA PHE A 243 -5.70 2.84 -4.51
C PHE A 243 -6.22 1.42 -4.73
N PHE A 244 -6.24 0.63 -3.66
CA PHE A 244 -6.85 -0.71 -3.68
C PHE A 244 -8.28 -0.62 -3.18
N VAL A 245 -9.25 -1.14 -3.94
CA VAL A 245 -10.64 -1.22 -3.48
C VAL A 245 -10.73 -2.32 -2.41
N PRO A 246 -11.15 -2.02 -1.16
CA PRO A 246 -11.02 -2.94 -0.03
C PRO A 246 -11.87 -4.21 -0.14
N LYS A 247 -13.09 -4.06 -0.67
CA LYS A 247 -14.00 -5.16 -0.97
C LYS A 247 -13.80 -5.52 -2.45
N GLU A 248 -13.77 -6.80 -2.77
CA GLU A 248 -13.82 -7.29 -4.15
C GLU A 248 -14.82 -6.39 -4.93
N GLY A 249 -14.37 -5.79 -6.04
CA GLY A 249 -15.23 -4.88 -6.79
C GLY A 249 -16.47 -5.65 -7.21
N MET A 250 -17.62 -5.29 -6.65
CA MET A 250 -18.87 -5.98 -6.92
C MET A 250 -19.49 -5.30 -8.13
N LEU A 251 -19.55 -6.04 -9.24
CA LEU A 251 -20.27 -5.62 -10.45
C LEU A 251 -21.77 -5.58 -10.14
N GLU A 252 -22.57 -4.91 -10.98
CA GLU A 252 -24.02 -4.82 -10.76
C GLU A 252 -24.70 -6.20 -10.70
N ASN A 253 -24.14 -7.20 -11.38
CA ASN A 253 -24.62 -8.59 -11.34
C ASN A 253 -24.16 -9.41 -10.11
N LEU A 254 -23.55 -8.77 -9.10
CA LEU A 254 -22.99 -9.38 -7.89
C LEU A 254 -21.74 -10.23 -8.10
N LYS A 255 -21.19 -10.30 -9.32
CA LYS A 255 -19.87 -10.92 -9.54
C LYS A 255 -18.77 -10.04 -8.98
N ARG A 256 -17.69 -10.70 -8.60
CA ARG A 256 -16.62 -10.13 -7.81
C ARG A 256 -15.32 -10.20 -8.58
N LEU A 257 -14.65 -9.05 -8.69
CA LEU A 257 -13.30 -8.95 -9.23
C LEU A 257 -12.29 -9.25 -8.11
N ASP A 258 -11.30 -10.10 -8.41
CA ASP A 258 -10.34 -10.59 -7.41
C ASP A 258 -9.48 -9.47 -6.80
N ILE A 259 -8.76 -8.70 -7.65
CA ILE A 259 -7.98 -7.54 -7.22
C ILE A 259 -8.41 -6.35 -8.06
N VAL A 260 -8.90 -5.29 -7.41
CA VAL A 260 -9.31 -4.05 -8.08
C VAL A 260 -8.43 -2.90 -7.60
N MET A 261 -7.94 -2.14 -8.56
CA MET A 261 -7.00 -1.04 -8.39
C MET A 261 -7.52 0.19 -9.13
N LEU A 262 -7.32 1.37 -8.56
CA LEU A 262 -7.44 2.65 -9.26
C LEU A 262 -6.03 3.24 -9.37
N ASP A 263 -5.75 3.93 -10.47
CA ASP A 263 -4.51 4.68 -10.65
C ASP A 263 -4.28 5.75 -9.55
N GLU A 264 -3.15 6.43 -9.64
CA GLU A 264 -2.66 7.44 -8.71
C GLU A 264 -3.65 8.60 -8.54
N ASP A 265 -4.42 8.89 -9.60
CA ASP A 265 -5.44 9.95 -9.62
C ASP A 265 -6.82 9.45 -9.14
N GLY A 266 -6.96 8.15 -8.92
CA GLY A 266 -8.20 7.50 -8.48
C GLY A 266 -9.27 7.43 -9.57
N GLN A 267 -8.91 7.57 -10.85
CA GLN A 267 -9.87 7.64 -11.96
C GLN A 267 -9.85 6.38 -12.83
N GLY A 268 -8.67 5.93 -13.24
CA GLY A 268 -8.53 4.77 -14.12
C GLY A 268 -8.62 3.45 -13.35
N LEU A 269 -9.60 2.62 -13.70
CA LEU A 269 -9.79 1.33 -13.06
C LEU A 269 -8.94 0.25 -13.74
N TYR A 270 -8.33 -0.61 -12.94
CA TYR A 270 -7.62 -1.81 -13.35
C TYR A 270 -8.09 -2.98 -12.50
N PHE A 271 -8.07 -4.20 -13.04
CA PHE A 271 -8.27 -5.39 -12.23
C PHE A 271 -7.30 -6.51 -12.59
N ILE A 272 -7.05 -7.42 -11.65
CA ILE A 272 -6.35 -8.68 -11.89
C ILE A 272 -7.28 -9.81 -11.47
N GLU A 273 -7.62 -10.67 -12.42
CA GLU A 273 -8.28 -11.95 -12.18
C GLU A 273 -7.21 -13.01 -11.87
N VAL A 274 -7.36 -13.72 -10.76
CA VAL A 274 -6.39 -14.72 -10.29
C VAL A 274 -6.92 -16.12 -10.57
N LYS A 275 -6.07 -16.95 -11.16
CA LYS A 275 -6.35 -18.37 -11.41
C LYS A 275 -5.14 -19.21 -11.04
N TRP A 276 -5.34 -20.51 -10.91
CA TRP A 276 -4.26 -21.44 -10.60
C TRP A 276 -4.44 -22.78 -11.31
N VAL A 277 -3.33 -23.49 -11.50
CA VAL A 277 -3.27 -24.87 -12.00
C VAL A 277 -2.34 -25.70 -11.13
N GLY A 278 -2.63 -26.99 -11.02
CA GLY A 278 -1.98 -27.92 -10.09
C GLY A 278 -2.99 -28.65 -9.21
N THR A 279 -2.53 -29.20 -8.09
CA THR A 279 -3.36 -29.99 -7.17
C THR A 279 -3.36 -29.38 -5.78
N SER A 280 -4.54 -29.23 -5.18
CA SER A 280 -4.72 -28.77 -3.80
C SER A 280 -5.11 -29.89 -2.86
N ILE A 281 -4.93 -29.68 -1.57
CA ILE A 281 -5.51 -30.53 -0.53
C ILE A 281 -7.01 -30.26 -0.39
N HIS A 282 -7.78 -31.30 -0.05
CA HIS A 282 -9.21 -31.15 0.20
C HIS A 282 -9.47 -30.24 1.42
N PRO A 283 -10.60 -29.51 1.49
CA PRO A 283 -10.92 -28.64 2.63
C PRO A 283 -10.84 -29.30 4.02
N LEU A 284 -11.14 -30.59 4.10
CA LEU A 284 -11.03 -31.38 5.34
C LEU A 284 -9.59 -31.74 5.73
N GLY A 285 -8.61 -31.52 4.86
CA GLY A 285 -7.19 -31.83 5.12
C GLY A 285 -6.83 -33.32 5.15
N LYS A 286 -7.78 -34.23 4.88
CA LYS A 286 -7.60 -35.69 5.02
C LYS A 286 -7.47 -36.45 3.70
N LYS A 287 -7.59 -35.76 2.57
CA LYS A 287 -7.44 -36.36 1.24
C LYS A 287 -6.91 -35.34 0.25
N ILE A 288 -6.42 -35.82 -0.89
CA ILE A 288 -6.13 -34.97 -2.04
C ILE A 288 -7.43 -34.30 -2.51
N GLY A 289 -7.33 -33.02 -2.81
CA GLY A 289 -8.45 -32.16 -3.20
C GLY A 289 -8.60 -32.07 -4.71
N ILE A 290 -8.77 -30.84 -5.18
CA ILE A 290 -9.07 -30.55 -6.58
C ILE A 290 -7.76 -30.46 -7.37
N THR A 291 -7.77 -31.02 -8.58
CA THR A 291 -6.72 -30.79 -9.57
C THR A 291 -7.30 -29.96 -10.70
N TYR A 292 -6.62 -28.88 -11.06
CA TYR A 292 -6.94 -28.08 -12.24
C TYR A 292 -5.82 -28.15 -13.26
N ASP A 293 -6.19 -28.57 -14.46
CA ASP A 293 -5.37 -28.48 -15.66
C ASP A 293 -5.61 -27.16 -16.40
N ALA A 294 -4.69 -26.79 -17.29
CA ALA A 294 -4.80 -25.55 -18.08
C ALA A 294 -6.07 -25.49 -18.95
N LYS A 295 -6.53 -26.64 -19.45
CA LYS A 295 -7.75 -26.77 -20.27
C LYS A 295 -8.78 -27.62 -19.51
N PRO A 296 -10.02 -27.15 -19.33
CA PRO A 296 -10.59 -25.89 -19.81
C PRO A 296 -10.37 -24.67 -18.89
N ARG A 297 -9.85 -24.89 -17.67
CA ARG A 297 -9.85 -23.91 -16.55
C ARG A 297 -9.31 -22.54 -16.94
N ILE A 298 -8.19 -22.50 -17.66
CA ILE A 298 -7.59 -21.27 -18.16
C ILE A 298 -8.09 -21.03 -19.57
N VAL A 299 -7.89 -22.01 -20.44
CA VAL A 299 -8.25 -21.94 -21.86
C VAL A 299 -9.50 -22.77 -22.13
N PRO A 300 -10.65 -22.16 -22.46
CA PRO A 300 -10.89 -20.72 -22.67
C PRO A 300 -11.50 -20.00 -21.46
N ASP A 301 -11.79 -20.70 -20.36
CA ASP A 301 -12.77 -20.25 -19.37
C ASP A 301 -12.35 -18.97 -18.64
N ALA A 302 -11.09 -18.87 -18.21
CA ALA A 302 -10.58 -17.68 -17.52
C ALA A 302 -10.54 -16.46 -18.45
N PHE A 303 -10.16 -16.65 -19.72
CA PHE A 303 -10.18 -15.57 -20.71
C PHE A 303 -11.60 -15.05 -20.94
N LYS A 304 -12.56 -15.95 -21.15
CA LYS A 304 -13.98 -15.60 -21.29
C LYS A 304 -14.47 -14.81 -20.07
N GLN A 305 -14.15 -15.29 -18.87
CA GLN A 305 -14.52 -14.63 -17.62
C GLN A 305 -13.97 -13.20 -17.54
N SER A 306 -12.66 -13.00 -17.74
CA SER A 306 -12.05 -11.66 -17.67
C SER A 306 -12.58 -10.71 -18.76
N THR A 307 -12.80 -11.20 -19.99
CA THR A 307 -13.37 -10.36 -21.06
C THR A 307 -14.83 -9.97 -20.80
N ALA A 308 -15.62 -10.88 -20.22
CA ALA A 308 -16.99 -10.59 -19.82
C ALA A 308 -17.03 -9.49 -18.74
N TYR A 309 -16.11 -9.50 -17.78
CA TYR A 309 -15.99 -8.44 -16.77
C TYR A 309 -15.67 -7.07 -17.37
N ILE A 310 -14.73 -7.01 -18.32
CA ILE A 310 -14.40 -5.75 -19.02
C ILE A 310 -15.63 -5.22 -19.75
N ASN A 311 -16.35 -6.08 -20.48
CA ASN A 311 -17.58 -5.70 -21.17
C ASN A 311 -18.65 -5.15 -20.22
N GLU A 312 -18.82 -5.78 -19.06
CA GLU A 312 -19.78 -5.34 -18.05
C GLU A 312 -19.41 -3.96 -17.50
N LEU A 313 -18.15 -3.75 -17.09
CA LEU A 313 -17.65 -2.45 -16.65
C LEU A 313 -17.83 -1.35 -17.71
N LEU A 314 -17.58 -1.67 -18.98
CA LEU A 314 -17.81 -0.74 -20.09
C LEU A 314 -19.31 -0.41 -20.27
N THR A 315 -20.18 -1.40 -20.08
CA THR A 315 -21.64 -1.22 -20.15
C THR A 315 -22.15 -0.34 -19.00
N GLU A 316 -21.53 -0.45 -17.83
CA GLU A 316 -21.78 0.38 -16.64
C GLU A 316 -21.16 1.80 -16.76
N ASN A 317 -20.52 2.15 -17.89
CA ASN A 317 -19.77 3.40 -18.11
C ASN A 317 -18.62 3.62 -17.10
N ILE A 318 -18.04 2.54 -16.58
CA ILE A 318 -16.86 2.59 -15.72
C ILE A 318 -15.61 2.64 -16.60
N ASP A 319 -14.69 3.56 -16.30
CA ASP A 319 -13.45 3.76 -17.05
C ASP A 319 -12.40 2.68 -16.72
N ILE A 320 -12.67 1.45 -17.18
CA ILE A 320 -11.73 0.32 -17.14
C ILE A 320 -10.58 0.55 -18.12
N LYS A 321 -9.36 0.72 -17.63
CA LYS A 321 -8.16 0.81 -18.46
C LYS A 321 -7.75 -0.56 -18.97
N LEU A 322 -7.42 -1.49 -18.06
CA LEU A 322 -6.95 -2.84 -18.39
C LEU A 322 -7.42 -3.88 -17.37
N GLY A 323 -7.78 -5.06 -17.85
CA GLY A 323 -8.04 -6.25 -17.05
C GLY A 323 -6.96 -7.30 -17.27
N TYR A 324 -6.28 -7.70 -16.21
CA TYR A 324 -5.20 -8.68 -16.26
C TYR A 324 -5.69 -10.07 -15.86
N LEU A 325 -5.12 -11.11 -16.46
CA LEU A 325 -5.24 -12.49 -16.00
C LEU A 325 -3.88 -12.96 -15.47
N ALA A 326 -3.83 -13.25 -14.17
CA ALA A 326 -2.68 -13.82 -13.48
C ALA A 326 -2.93 -15.31 -13.20
N VAL A 327 -2.11 -16.19 -13.77
CA VAL A 327 -2.20 -17.63 -13.52
C VAL A 327 -1.00 -18.08 -12.69
N PHE A 328 -1.27 -18.71 -11.55
CA PHE A 328 -0.28 -19.35 -10.71
C PHE A 328 -0.15 -20.82 -11.07
N ASP A 329 1.01 -21.22 -11.58
CA ASP A 329 1.26 -22.60 -11.99
C ASP A 329 2.10 -23.32 -10.94
N ALA A 330 1.47 -24.27 -10.24
CA ALA A 330 2.09 -25.11 -9.22
C ALA A 330 2.27 -26.57 -9.67
N ARG A 331 2.06 -26.88 -10.95
CA ARG A 331 2.29 -28.22 -11.49
C ARG A 331 3.76 -28.59 -11.34
N ASN A 332 4.07 -29.88 -11.27
CA ASN A 332 5.46 -30.30 -11.08
C ASN A 332 6.21 -30.37 -12.42
N GLU A 333 5.48 -30.52 -13.52
CA GLU A 333 5.97 -30.62 -14.89
C GLU A 333 6.35 -29.23 -15.42
N ASP A 334 7.48 -29.14 -16.11
CA ASP A 334 7.88 -27.93 -16.84
C ASP A 334 7.06 -27.84 -18.13
N LEU A 335 5.92 -27.17 -18.05
CA LEU A 335 4.96 -27.02 -19.13
C LEU A 335 5.00 -25.60 -19.68
N PRO A 336 4.61 -25.39 -20.95
CA PRO A 336 4.46 -24.06 -21.50
C PRO A 336 3.45 -23.23 -20.69
N ASP A 337 3.66 -21.92 -20.75
CA ASP A 337 2.79 -20.89 -20.21
C ASP A 337 1.31 -21.14 -20.59
N THR A 338 0.45 -21.13 -19.58
CA THR A 338 -0.98 -21.37 -19.77
C THR A 338 -1.59 -20.28 -20.65
N GLY A 339 -2.38 -20.65 -21.65
CA GLY A 339 -3.00 -19.64 -22.52
C GLY A 339 -2.14 -19.15 -23.68
N LYS A 340 -0.92 -19.67 -23.88
CA LYS A 340 -0.09 -19.35 -25.06
C LYS A 340 -0.80 -19.60 -26.41
N GLU A 341 -1.74 -20.54 -26.44
CA GLU A 341 -2.53 -20.89 -27.64
C GLU A 341 -3.79 -20.04 -27.82
N MET A 342 -4.09 -19.11 -26.91
CA MET A 342 -5.27 -18.28 -27.03
C MET A 342 -5.13 -17.21 -28.11
N SER A 343 -6.13 -17.13 -28.97
CA SER A 343 -6.33 -16.02 -29.91
C SER A 343 -7.70 -15.39 -29.69
N ILE A 344 -7.89 -14.20 -30.25
CA ILE A 344 -9.18 -13.49 -30.23
C ILE A 344 -10.33 -14.31 -30.85
N ASP A 345 -10.02 -15.24 -31.77
CA ASP A 345 -11.04 -16.07 -32.44
C ASP A 345 -11.72 -17.05 -31.49
N LEU A 346 -11.04 -17.43 -30.40
CA LEU A 346 -11.56 -18.29 -29.34
C LEU A 346 -12.43 -17.54 -28.32
N ILE A 347 -12.51 -16.21 -28.43
CA ILE A 347 -13.34 -15.34 -27.61
C ILE A 347 -14.71 -15.16 -28.28
N PRO A 348 -15.82 -15.28 -27.54
CA PRO A 348 -17.17 -14.99 -28.05
C PRO A 348 -17.22 -13.62 -28.73
N GLU A 349 -17.93 -13.52 -29.85
CA GLU A 349 -17.93 -12.33 -30.71
C GLU A 349 -18.32 -11.06 -29.93
N GLU A 350 -19.32 -11.19 -29.05
CA GLU A 350 -19.79 -10.14 -28.16
C GLU A 350 -18.72 -9.61 -27.19
N HIS A 351 -17.66 -10.38 -26.92
CA HIS A 351 -16.57 -10.04 -25.98
C HIS A 351 -15.27 -9.61 -26.68
N ARG A 352 -15.19 -9.68 -28.02
CA ARG A 352 -13.96 -9.38 -28.76
C ARG A 352 -13.52 -7.92 -28.62
N THR A 353 -14.45 -6.97 -28.52
CA THR A 353 -14.13 -5.56 -28.32
C THR A 353 -13.44 -5.31 -26.96
N ALA A 354 -13.85 -6.02 -25.91
CA ALA A 354 -13.19 -5.95 -24.61
C ALA A 354 -11.81 -6.63 -24.59
N TYR A 355 -11.56 -7.58 -25.50
CA TYR A 355 -10.32 -8.35 -25.53
C TYR A 355 -9.08 -7.48 -25.70
N SER A 356 -9.16 -6.33 -26.38
CA SER A 356 -8.02 -5.42 -26.52
C SER A 356 -7.59 -4.77 -25.20
N ARG A 357 -8.47 -4.75 -24.18
CA ARG A 357 -8.16 -4.29 -22.81
C ARG A 357 -7.80 -5.45 -21.87
N HIS A 358 -7.80 -6.68 -22.38
CA HIS A 358 -7.43 -7.87 -21.63
C HIS A 358 -5.95 -8.19 -21.85
N ILE A 359 -5.20 -8.37 -20.76
CA ILE A 359 -3.79 -8.77 -20.81
C ILE A 359 -3.60 -10.04 -20.00
N LYS A 360 -3.19 -11.12 -20.68
CA LYS A 360 -2.71 -12.32 -20.00
C LYS A 360 -1.26 -12.11 -19.59
N LEU A 361 -0.98 -12.21 -18.30
CA LEU A 361 0.38 -12.13 -17.76
C LEU A 361 1.07 -13.50 -17.87
N ASP A 362 2.37 -13.53 -18.16
CA ASP A 362 3.13 -14.78 -18.08
C ASP A 362 2.95 -15.46 -16.72
N ASP A 363 2.86 -16.79 -16.72
CA ASP A 363 2.53 -17.58 -15.55
C ASP A 363 3.46 -17.29 -14.36
N PHE A 364 2.86 -17.17 -13.18
CA PHE A 364 3.56 -17.13 -11.92
C PHE A 364 3.88 -18.55 -11.52
N ARG A 365 5.04 -19.05 -11.96
CA ARG A 365 5.51 -20.39 -11.62
C ARG A 365 5.88 -20.48 -10.14
N VAL A 366 5.24 -21.39 -9.40
CA VAL A 366 5.46 -21.58 -7.96
C VAL A 366 5.88 -23.03 -7.72
N ILE A 367 7.11 -23.24 -7.27
CA ILE A 367 7.70 -24.57 -7.08
C ILE A 367 8.15 -24.74 -5.64
N ASN A 368 7.66 -25.78 -4.97
CA ASN A 368 8.18 -26.19 -3.68
C ASN A 368 9.48 -26.98 -3.83
N GLU A 369 10.60 -26.26 -3.83
CA GLU A 369 11.93 -26.87 -3.87
C GLU A 369 12.28 -27.53 -2.53
N HIS A 370 11.90 -26.88 -1.42
CA HIS A 370 12.20 -27.30 -0.06
C HIS A 370 10.93 -27.39 0.80
N PRO A 371 10.25 -28.56 0.82
CA PRO A 371 9.07 -28.73 1.66
C PRO A 371 9.42 -28.54 3.13
N ASN A 372 8.77 -27.56 3.77
CA ASN A 372 8.94 -27.18 5.18
C ASN A 372 8.44 -28.26 6.12
#